data_AF-A0A0W0GJN7-F1
#
_entry.id   AF-A0A0W0GJN7-F1
#
_cell.length_a   1.000
_cell.length_b   1.000
_cell.length_c   1.000
_cell.angle_alpha   90.00
_cell.angle_beta   90.00
_cell.angle_gamma   90.00
#
_symmetry.space_group_name_H-M   'P 1'
#
loop_
_entity.id
_entity.type
_entity.pdbx_description
1 polymer ?
#
loop_
_entity_poly.entity_id
_entity_poly.type
_entity_poly.pdbx_seq_one_letter_code
_entity_poly.pdbx_strand_id
1 'polypeptide(L)'
;MGGEVFVLGILALFTWLIPFFGLPIPIIGLVWGIIILRRRPAKKGLPIAGVVLSSIGLFLSVSYSVISIISSPDDLFSSNNPPGGGGPPASTGPVDWKADGKIEIGEYEGSLVVGANFQVYWKTDTQFIYMAISAPTTGWIGIGFIDSLRSGPMDMIAGYGGAGVAAGNVYDMWSNSHYPNWSVISDPDTGGQMSLLERAALEEIPAASDESESPPYTVLEFRRRFTTGDAFDLPLLSGPNLFVWAYGNNEDVRATPTYRGYGVLELP
;
A
#
# COMPACT_ATOMS: atom_id res chain seq x y z
N MET A 1 41.15 -8.93 27.76
CA MET A 1 40.56 -9.97 26.89
C MET A 1 39.71 -9.28 25.84
N GLY A 2 39.79 -9.70 24.58
CA GLY A 2 39.01 -9.15 23.46
C GLY A 2 37.90 -10.10 22.98
N GLY A 3 37.53 -11.07 23.81
CA GLY A 3 36.57 -12.12 23.45
C GLY A 3 35.19 -11.58 23.14
N GLU A 4 34.78 -10.49 23.79
CA GLU A 4 33.49 -9.82 23.55
C GLU A 4 33.33 -9.37 22.08
N VAL A 5 34.36 -8.74 21.51
CA VAL A 5 34.36 -8.28 20.10
C VAL A 5 34.32 -9.46 19.14
N PHE A 6 35.00 -10.56 19.50
CA PHE A 6 35.00 -11.77 18.71
C PHE A 6 33.63 -12.47 18.70
N VAL A 7 32.96 -12.55 19.86
CA VAL A 7 31.60 -13.08 19.97
C VAL A 7 30.63 -12.22 19.15
N LEU A 8 30.73 -10.88 19.22
CA LEU A 8 29.91 -9.99 18.39
C LEU A 8 30.15 -10.19 16.88
N GLY A 9 31.40 -10.41 16.47
CA GLY A 9 31.74 -10.74 15.09
C GLY A 9 31.15 -12.07 14.61
N ILE A 10 31.12 -13.10 15.46
CA ILE A 10 30.46 -14.38 15.15
C ILE A 10 28.94 -14.17 15.04
N LEU A 11 28.33 -13.46 15.98
CA LEU A 11 26.88 -13.20 15.94
C LEU A 11 26.49 -12.44 14.67
N ALA A 12 27.30 -11.47 14.23
CA ALA A 12 27.09 -10.74 12.98
C ALA A 12 27.02 -11.65 11.73
N LEU A 13 27.71 -12.80 11.74
CA LEU A 13 27.66 -13.78 10.65
C LEU A 13 26.41 -14.67 10.65
N PHE A 14 25.65 -14.69 11.74
CA PHE A 14 24.39 -15.44 11.81
C PHE A 14 23.16 -14.53 11.74
N THR A 15 23.29 -13.28 12.17
CA THR A 15 22.16 -12.35 12.26
C THR A 15 21.85 -11.64 10.95
N TRP A 16 22.72 -11.70 9.93
CA TRP A 16 22.48 -11.08 8.62
C TRP A 16 21.26 -11.66 7.88
N LEU A 17 20.83 -12.88 8.23
CA LEU A 17 19.65 -13.53 7.64
C LEU A 17 18.33 -13.09 8.31
N ILE A 18 18.39 -12.51 9.51
CA ILE A 18 17.20 -12.17 10.28
C ILE A 18 16.81 -10.71 9.99
N PRO A 19 15.60 -10.44 9.44
CA PRO A 19 15.12 -9.08 9.26
C PRO A 19 15.12 -8.32 10.60
N PHE A 20 15.41 -7.01 10.56
CA PHE A 20 15.62 -6.09 11.70
C PHE A 20 16.95 -6.21 12.46
N PHE A 21 17.55 -7.39 12.60
CA PHE A 21 18.80 -7.57 13.38
C PHE A 21 20.08 -7.58 12.54
N GLY A 22 19.96 -7.76 11.22
CA GLY A 22 21.10 -7.86 10.30
C GLY A 22 21.99 -6.61 10.21
N LEU A 23 21.44 -5.40 10.38
CA LEU A 23 22.21 -4.15 10.31
C LEU A 23 22.74 -3.66 11.68
N PRO A 24 21.96 -3.65 12.77
CA PRO A 24 22.42 -3.07 14.04
C PRO A 24 23.60 -3.84 14.66
N ILE A 25 23.60 -5.17 14.56
CA ILE A 25 24.56 -6.04 15.26
C ILE A 25 25.99 -5.90 14.68
N PRO A 26 26.21 -5.97 13.35
CA PRO A 26 27.53 -5.72 12.76
C PRO A 26 28.07 -4.33 13.07
N ILE A 27 27.21 -3.29 13.09
CA ILE A 27 27.61 -1.91 13.41
C ILE A 27 28.12 -1.80 14.85
N ILE A 28 27.39 -2.40 15.81
CA ILE A 28 27.81 -2.43 17.21
C ILE A 28 29.15 -3.16 17.36
N GLY A 29 29.32 -4.31 16.69
CA GLY A 29 30.58 -5.07 16.67
C GLY A 29 31.76 -4.26 16.12
N LEU A 30 31.55 -3.49 15.05
CA LEU A 30 32.54 -2.62 14.42
C LEU A 30 32.96 -1.46 15.34
N VAL A 31 31.99 -0.73 15.89
CA VAL A 31 32.24 0.41 16.78
C VAL A 31 32.96 -0.04 18.05
N TRP A 32 32.48 -1.12 18.69
CA TRP A 32 33.09 -1.65 19.91
C TRP A 32 34.49 -2.20 19.66
N GLY A 33 34.70 -2.87 18.52
CA GLY A 33 35.99 -3.37 18.09
C GLY A 33 37.03 -2.27 17.86
N ILE A 34 36.66 -1.19 17.18
CA ILE A 34 37.52 -0.01 16.95
C ILE A 34 37.89 0.66 18.29
N ILE A 35 36.92 0.83 19.20
CA ILE A 35 37.15 1.42 20.53
C ILE A 35 38.17 0.58 21.33
N ILE A 36 38.01 -0.74 21.33
CA ILE A 36 38.91 -1.65 22.06
C ILE A 36 40.31 -1.66 21.45
N LEU A 37 40.43 -1.64 20.12
CA LEU A 37 41.73 -1.54 19.43
C LEU A 37 42.47 -0.24 19.76
N ARG A 38 41.74 0.87 19.89
CA ARG A 38 42.31 2.16 20.28
C ARG A 38 42.70 2.21 21.76
N ARG A 39 41.94 1.57 22.64
CA ARG A 39 42.18 1.58 24.10
C ARG A 39 43.24 0.57 24.57
N ARG A 40 43.49 -0.52 23.83
CA ARG A 40 44.38 -1.63 24.26
C ARG A 40 45.29 -2.13 23.13
N PRO A 41 46.40 -1.43 22.82
CA PRO A 41 47.26 -1.78 21.70
C PRO A 41 48.11 -3.04 21.88
N ALA A 42 48.24 -3.58 23.10
CA ALA A 42 49.15 -4.69 23.40
C ALA A 42 48.63 -6.10 23.01
N LYS A 43 47.32 -6.26 22.77
CA LYS A 43 46.69 -7.57 22.44
C LYS A 43 45.65 -7.41 21.33
N LYS A 44 46.12 -7.27 20.08
CA LYS A 44 45.27 -6.88 18.93
C LYS A 44 44.61 -8.05 18.18
N GLY A 45 45.15 -9.26 18.25
CA GLY A 45 44.71 -10.37 17.38
C GLY A 45 43.21 -10.68 17.46
N LEU A 46 42.66 -10.82 18.67
CA LEU A 46 41.26 -11.21 18.86
C LEU A 46 40.26 -10.06 18.53
N PRO A 47 40.50 -8.80 18.94
CA PRO A 47 39.68 -7.69 18.47
C PRO A 47 39.76 -7.44 16.95
N ILE A 48 40.92 -7.63 16.32
CA ILE A 48 41.06 -7.53 14.84
C ILE A 48 40.15 -8.57 14.17
N ALA A 49 40.17 -9.83 14.63
CA ALA A 49 39.31 -10.87 14.08
C ALA A 49 37.82 -10.51 14.20
N GLY A 50 37.39 -10.01 15.36
CA GLY A 50 35.99 -9.57 15.55
C GLY A 50 35.58 -8.40 14.64
N VAL A 51 36.47 -7.44 14.39
CA VAL A 51 36.23 -6.34 13.43
C VAL A 51 36.10 -6.88 12.00
N VAL A 52 37.01 -7.78 11.57
CA VAL A 52 36.95 -8.39 10.24
C VAL A 52 35.64 -9.16 10.03
N LEU A 53 35.23 -9.97 11.02
CA LEU A 53 33.98 -10.73 10.95
C LEU A 53 32.75 -9.81 10.93
N SER A 54 32.75 -8.72 11.71
CA SER A 54 31.68 -7.72 11.70
C SER A 54 31.57 -7.00 10.34
N SER A 55 32.70 -6.68 9.71
CA SER A 55 32.71 -6.09 8.36
C SER A 55 32.13 -7.03 7.31
N ILE A 56 32.41 -8.34 7.40
CA ILE A 56 31.83 -9.35 6.51
C ILE A 56 30.31 -9.46 6.74
N GLY A 57 29.86 -9.53 8.00
CA GLY A 57 28.43 -9.58 8.32
C GLY A 57 27.67 -8.33 7.83
N LEU A 58 28.27 -7.14 7.95
CA LEU A 58 27.70 -5.90 7.43
C LEU A 58 27.58 -5.93 5.90
N PHE A 59 28.62 -6.39 5.20
CA PHE A 59 28.60 -6.52 3.75
C PHE A 59 27.49 -7.47 3.29
N LEU A 60 27.38 -8.65 3.91
CA LEU A 60 26.32 -9.62 3.62
C LEU A 60 24.92 -9.05 3.88
N SER A 61 24.73 -8.31 4.98
CA SER A 61 23.45 -7.68 5.28
C SER A 61 23.06 -6.63 4.24
N VAL A 62 24.01 -5.79 3.81
CA VAL A 62 23.74 -4.77 2.77
C VAL A 62 23.45 -5.44 1.43
N SER A 63 24.24 -6.44 1.03
CA SER A 63 23.99 -7.20 -0.20
C SER A 63 22.62 -7.88 -0.17
N TYR A 64 22.24 -8.50 0.95
CA TYR A 64 20.94 -9.13 1.10
C TYR A 64 19.79 -8.11 1.03
N SER A 65 19.93 -6.94 1.66
CA SER A 65 18.95 -5.86 1.54
C SER A 65 18.82 -5.34 0.11
N VAL A 66 19.94 -5.15 -0.60
CA VAL A 66 19.94 -4.68 -2.00
C VAL A 66 19.33 -5.74 -2.92
N ILE A 67 19.72 -7.01 -2.78
CA ILE A 67 19.13 -8.11 -3.54
C ILE A 67 17.63 -8.20 -3.25
N SER A 68 17.21 -8.11 -1.99
CA SER A 68 15.79 -8.11 -1.62
C SER A 68 15.02 -6.98 -2.28
N ILE A 69 15.61 -5.79 -2.45
CA ILE A 69 14.97 -4.67 -3.15
C ILE A 69 14.91 -4.93 -4.66
N ILE A 70 15.98 -5.46 -5.26
CA ILE A 70 16.06 -5.74 -6.71
C ILE A 70 15.21 -6.97 -7.10
N SER A 71 15.11 -7.96 -6.22
CA SER A 71 14.31 -9.17 -6.41
C SER A 71 12.89 -9.02 -5.86
N SER A 72 12.56 -7.87 -5.26
CA SER A 72 11.16 -7.52 -5.07
C SER A 72 10.55 -7.44 -6.47
N PRO A 73 9.38 -8.04 -6.72
CA PRO A 73 8.71 -7.86 -7.99
C PRO A 73 8.59 -6.35 -8.28
N ASP A 74 8.79 -5.96 -9.54
CA ASP A 74 8.82 -4.58 -10.03
C ASP A 74 7.54 -3.76 -9.71
N ASP A 75 6.54 -4.39 -9.09
CA ASP A 75 5.18 -3.92 -8.86
C ASP A 75 5.05 -2.75 -7.87
N LEU A 76 6.13 -2.29 -7.22
CA LEU A 76 6.06 -1.19 -6.26
C LEU A 76 6.08 0.21 -6.88
N PHE A 77 6.57 0.35 -8.12
CA PHE A 77 6.57 1.64 -8.86
C PHE A 77 6.35 1.49 -10.37
N SER A 78 6.00 0.29 -10.82
CA SER A 78 5.77 0.07 -12.24
C SER A 78 4.37 0.55 -12.63
N SER A 79 4.28 1.73 -13.24
CA SER A 79 3.14 2.12 -14.08
C SER A 79 3.15 1.36 -15.42
N ASN A 80 3.61 0.11 -15.43
CA ASN A 80 3.51 -0.74 -16.60
C ASN A 80 2.05 -1.17 -16.71
N ASN A 81 1.25 -0.33 -17.37
CA ASN A 81 0.10 -0.84 -18.10
C ASN A 81 0.62 -2.01 -18.95
N PRO A 82 0.12 -3.24 -18.75
CA PRO A 82 0.55 -4.36 -19.58
C PRO A 82 0.28 -4.00 -21.05
N PRO A 83 1.28 -4.08 -21.95
CA PRO A 83 1.00 -3.98 -23.37
C PRO A 83 0.26 -5.26 -23.77
N GLY A 84 -1.06 -5.20 -23.79
CA GLY A 84 -1.90 -6.24 -24.40
C GLY A 84 -2.76 -7.10 -23.47
N GLY A 85 -3.22 -6.58 -22.33
CA GLY A 85 -4.37 -7.15 -21.61
C GLY A 85 -5.65 -6.44 -22.03
N GLY A 86 -6.29 -6.90 -23.10
CA GLY A 86 -7.63 -6.51 -23.58
C GLY A 86 -8.11 -5.13 -23.14
N GLY A 87 -7.67 -4.07 -23.85
CA GLY A 87 -8.40 -2.81 -23.79
C GLY A 87 -9.89 -3.10 -24.07
N PRO A 88 -10.82 -2.47 -23.34
CA PRO A 88 -12.24 -2.64 -23.63
C PRO A 88 -12.47 -2.47 -25.13
N PRO A 89 -13.28 -3.34 -25.78
CA PRO A 89 -13.71 -3.07 -27.15
C PRO A 89 -14.18 -1.63 -27.24
N ALA A 90 -13.73 -0.92 -28.29
CA ALA A 90 -14.07 0.47 -28.52
C ALA A 90 -15.56 0.72 -28.24
N SER A 91 -15.83 1.64 -27.32
CA SER A 91 -17.17 1.89 -26.80
C SER A 91 -18.14 2.24 -27.92
N THR A 92 -19.32 1.63 -27.87
CA THR A 92 -20.50 2.07 -28.60
C THR A 92 -21.19 3.19 -27.81
N GLY A 93 -20.62 4.40 -27.83
CA GLY A 93 -21.24 5.61 -27.27
C GLY A 93 -20.96 5.87 -25.77
N PRO A 94 -21.25 7.11 -25.30
CA PRO A 94 -21.07 7.48 -23.90
C PRO A 94 -22.06 6.73 -23.01
N VAL A 95 -21.53 5.98 -22.04
CA VAL A 95 -22.32 5.39 -20.93
C VAL A 95 -22.52 6.49 -19.88
N ASP A 96 -23.77 6.68 -19.44
CA ASP A 96 -24.09 7.57 -18.33
C ASP A 96 -23.59 6.92 -17.03
N TRP A 97 -22.62 7.55 -16.39
CA TRP A 97 -22.04 7.06 -15.15
C TRP A 97 -23.06 7.09 -14.02
N LYS A 98 -23.10 6.02 -13.23
CA LYS A 98 -23.93 5.91 -12.02
C LYS A 98 -23.25 4.98 -11.04
N ALA A 99 -23.17 5.36 -9.76
CA ALA A 99 -22.68 4.42 -8.76
C ALA A 99 -23.71 3.31 -8.55
N ASP A 100 -23.42 2.11 -9.02
CA ASP A 100 -24.25 0.92 -8.81
C ASP A 100 -23.47 -0.32 -8.35
N GLY A 101 -22.17 -0.16 -8.14
CA GLY A 101 -21.24 -1.19 -7.69
C GLY A 101 -20.71 -2.08 -8.81
N LYS A 102 -20.90 -1.71 -10.09
CA LYS A 102 -20.46 -2.50 -11.23
C LYS A 102 -19.63 -1.65 -12.17
N ILE A 103 -18.51 -2.19 -12.61
CA ILE A 103 -17.62 -1.52 -13.57
C ILE A 103 -18.02 -1.96 -14.97
N GLU A 104 -18.63 -1.07 -15.75
CA GLU A 104 -19.03 -1.36 -17.12
C GLU A 104 -18.04 -0.82 -18.18
N ILE A 105 -18.06 -1.46 -19.34
CA ILE A 105 -17.22 -1.06 -20.47
C ILE A 105 -17.65 0.34 -20.95
N GLY A 106 -16.72 1.30 -20.96
CA GLY A 106 -16.95 2.67 -21.42
C GLY A 106 -17.43 3.63 -20.33
N GLU A 107 -17.57 3.15 -19.09
CA GLU A 107 -17.94 3.99 -17.95
C GLU A 107 -16.75 4.85 -17.46
N TYR A 108 -15.55 4.29 -17.49
CA TYR A 108 -14.31 4.91 -17.02
C TYR A 108 -13.34 5.17 -18.19
N GLU A 109 -12.57 6.26 -18.09
CA GLU A 109 -11.62 6.71 -19.11
C GLU A 109 -10.20 6.21 -18.84
N GLY A 110 -9.86 6.02 -17.57
CA GLY A 110 -8.57 5.51 -17.10
C GLY A 110 -8.73 4.37 -16.11
N SER A 111 -7.71 3.50 -16.08
CA SER A 111 -7.60 2.45 -15.07
C SER A 111 -6.13 2.16 -14.74
N LEU A 112 -5.92 1.62 -13.55
CA LEU A 112 -4.62 1.23 -13.00
C LEU A 112 -4.81 -0.02 -12.14
N VAL A 113 -3.90 -0.97 -12.28
CA VAL A 113 -3.78 -2.11 -11.35
C VAL A 113 -2.54 -1.89 -10.50
N VAL A 114 -2.68 -2.03 -9.18
CA VAL A 114 -1.58 -2.00 -8.21
C VAL A 114 -1.45 -3.38 -7.53
N GLY A 115 -0.54 -3.49 -6.57
CA GLY A 115 -0.24 -4.76 -5.90
C GLY A 115 -1.47 -5.51 -5.37
N ALA A 116 -1.34 -6.83 -5.26
CA ALA A 116 -2.40 -7.74 -4.80
C ALA A 116 -3.72 -7.63 -5.61
N ASN A 117 -3.62 -7.30 -6.90
CA ASN A 117 -4.74 -7.16 -7.84
C ASN A 117 -5.80 -6.14 -7.39
N PHE A 118 -5.38 -5.10 -6.66
CA PHE A 118 -6.24 -3.95 -6.38
C PHE A 118 -6.29 -3.06 -7.63
N GLN A 119 -7.51 -2.77 -8.10
CA GLN A 119 -7.75 -2.03 -9.34
C GLN A 119 -8.42 -0.70 -9.02
N VAL A 120 -8.02 0.34 -9.73
CA VAL A 120 -8.57 1.69 -9.65
C VAL A 120 -9.02 2.09 -11.05
N TYR A 121 -10.23 2.62 -11.16
CA TYR A 121 -10.79 3.17 -12.39
C TYR A 121 -11.20 4.61 -12.14
N TRP A 122 -11.03 5.47 -13.13
CA TRP A 122 -11.44 6.86 -13.02
C TRP A 122 -11.96 7.45 -14.32
N LYS A 123 -12.83 8.43 -14.15
CA LYS A 123 -13.26 9.38 -15.17
C LYS A 123 -13.35 10.75 -14.51
N THR A 124 -13.20 11.80 -15.30
CA THR A 124 -13.22 13.17 -14.81
C THR A 124 -14.09 14.06 -15.68
N ASP A 125 -14.69 15.08 -15.09
CA ASP A 125 -15.22 16.24 -15.83
C ASP A 125 -14.59 17.53 -15.29
N THR A 126 -15.22 18.69 -15.53
CA THR A 126 -14.70 19.99 -15.05
C THR A 126 -14.74 20.18 -13.53
N GLN A 127 -15.50 19.36 -12.79
CA GLN A 127 -15.80 19.56 -11.37
C GLN A 127 -15.59 18.29 -10.53
N PHE A 128 -15.82 17.13 -11.12
CA PHE A 128 -15.90 15.87 -10.41
C PHE A 128 -14.89 14.85 -10.90
N ILE A 129 -14.49 14.01 -9.96
CA ILE A 129 -13.89 12.71 -10.24
C ILE A 129 -14.92 11.63 -9.93
N TYR A 130 -14.98 10.65 -10.82
CA TYR A 130 -15.79 9.45 -10.74
C TYR A 130 -14.82 8.30 -10.61
N MET A 131 -14.95 7.48 -9.57
CA MET A 131 -14.00 6.40 -9.30
C MET A 131 -14.71 5.10 -9.02
N ALA A 132 -14.07 4.01 -9.46
CA ALA A 132 -14.28 2.69 -8.91
C ALA A 132 -12.97 2.13 -8.35
N ILE A 133 -13.07 1.38 -7.26
CA ILE A 133 -12.00 0.51 -6.78
C ILE A 133 -12.50 -0.93 -6.68
N SER A 134 -11.65 -1.89 -7.02
CA SER A 134 -12.00 -3.32 -6.97
C SER A 134 -10.83 -4.14 -6.44
N ALA A 135 -11.11 -5.17 -5.63
CA ALA A 135 -10.09 -6.09 -5.13
C ALA A 135 -10.66 -7.51 -4.97
N PRO A 136 -9.80 -8.57 -5.04
CA PRO A 136 -10.22 -9.96 -4.89
C PRO A 136 -10.49 -10.31 -3.41
N THR A 137 -11.60 -9.81 -2.88
CA THR A 137 -12.08 -10.07 -1.52
C THR A 137 -13.61 -10.01 -1.45
N THR A 138 -14.16 -10.68 -0.45
CA THR A 138 -15.56 -10.53 0.03
C THR A 138 -15.64 -9.62 1.26
N GLY A 139 -14.53 -8.95 1.60
CA GLY A 139 -14.44 -8.05 2.74
C GLY A 139 -14.34 -6.59 2.33
N TRP A 140 -13.85 -5.77 3.24
CA TRP A 140 -13.70 -4.35 3.02
C TRP A 140 -12.54 -4.04 2.07
N ILE A 141 -12.70 -2.99 1.29
CA ILE A 141 -11.65 -2.38 0.46
C ILE A 141 -11.61 -0.88 0.74
N GLY A 142 -10.47 -0.24 0.50
CA GLY A 142 -10.35 1.20 0.69
C GLY A 142 -9.18 1.81 -0.07
N ILE A 143 -9.35 3.09 -0.39
CA ILE A 143 -8.34 3.96 -0.97
C ILE A 143 -8.24 5.22 -0.11
N GLY A 144 -7.02 5.68 0.14
CA GLY A 144 -6.79 6.91 0.90
C GLY A 144 -5.75 7.80 0.25
N PHE A 145 -6.10 9.05 -0.02
CA PHE A 145 -5.21 10.05 -0.60
C PHE A 145 -4.28 10.62 0.46
N ILE A 146 -3.03 10.85 0.08
CA ILE A 146 -1.96 11.35 0.97
C ILE A 146 -1.13 12.43 0.27
N ASP A 147 -0.57 13.35 1.06
CA ASP A 147 0.33 14.39 0.55
C ASP A 147 1.80 13.92 0.42
N SER A 148 2.15 12.84 1.13
CA SER A 148 3.52 12.36 1.25
C SER A 148 3.58 10.90 1.72
N LEU A 149 4.61 10.18 1.29
CA LEU A 149 4.90 8.81 1.74
C LEU A 149 5.40 8.74 3.21
N ARG A 150 5.64 9.89 3.84
CA ARG A 150 5.96 9.97 5.28
C ARG A 150 4.65 9.85 6.06
N SER A 151 4.70 9.32 7.29
CA SER A 151 3.52 9.27 8.17
C SER A 151 2.85 10.64 8.25
N GLY A 152 1.54 10.65 7.99
CA GLY A 152 0.71 11.85 7.91
C GLY A 152 -0.78 11.49 7.77
N PRO A 153 -1.66 12.50 7.76
CA PRO A 153 -3.10 12.29 7.63
C PRO A 153 -3.46 11.71 6.27
N MET A 154 -4.63 11.09 6.20
CA MET A 154 -5.14 10.44 4.99
C MET A 154 -6.63 10.69 4.86
N ASP A 155 -7.02 11.25 3.71
CA ASP A 155 -8.40 11.39 3.23
C ASP A 155 -8.81 10.04 2.63
N MET A 156 -9.78 9.35 3.25
CA MET A 156 -10.00 7.93 3.04
C MET A 156 -11.43 7.62 2.64
N ILE A 157 -11.56 6.81 1.59
CA ILE A 157 -12.80 6.17 1.20
C ILE A 157 -12.64 4.66 1.41
N ALA A 158 -13.49 4.08 2.24
CA ALA A 158 -13.50 2.62 2.47
C ALA A 158 -14.92 2.09 2.52
N GLY A 159 -15.06 0.79 2.33
CA GLY A 159 -16.37 0.18 2.28
C GLY A 159 -16.29 -1.31 2.04
N TYR A 160 -17.44 -1.93 2.00
CA TYR A 160 -17.58 -3.36 1.70
C TYR A 160 -18.84 -3.55 0.86
N GLY A 161 -18.77 -4.53 -0.03
CA GLY A 161 -19.91 -4.99 -0.81
C GLY A 161 -20.90 -5.73 0.08
N GLY A 162 -22.18 -5.64 -0.23
CA GLY A 162 -23.18 -6.56 0.35
C GLY A 162 -23.40 -7.73 -0.59
N ALA A 163 -23.51 -8.95 -0.05
CA ALA A 163 -23.91 -10.11 -0.83
C ALA A 163 -25.40 -10.01 -1.21
N GLY A 164 -25.70 -9.99 -2.51
CA GLY A 164 -27.08 -10.02 -3.03
C GLY A 164 -27.87 -8.71 -2.81
N VAL A 165 -28.97 -8.77 -2.04
CA VAL A 165 -29.91 -7.63 -1.81
C VAL A 165 -29.54 -6.76 -0.61
N ALA A 166 -28.50 -7.13 0.15
CA ALA A 166 -27.97 -6.26 1.21
C ALA A 166 -27.20 -5.11 0.56
N ALA A 167 -27.55 -3.87 0.88
CA ALA A 167 -26.80 -2.72 0.40
C ALA A 167 -25.40 -2.73 1.05
N GLY A 168 -24.35 -2.81 0.23
CA GLY A 168 -23.00 -2.53 0.67
C GLY A 168 -22.89 -1.11 1.22
N ASN A 169 -21.80 -0.81 1.91
CA ASN A 169 -21.58 0.51 2.49
C ASN A 169 -20.27 1.11 1.96
N VAL A 170 -20.31 2.39 1.64
CA VAL A 170 -19.13 3.21 1.32
C VAL A 170 -19.09 4.33 2.34
N TYR A 171 -17.97 4.50 3.01
CA TYR A 171 -17.75 5.46 4.09
C TYR A 171 -16.79 6.54 3.64
N ASP A 172 -17.11 7.76 4.05
CA ASP A 172 -16.20 8.89 4.01
C ASP A 172 -15.46 8.95 5.35
N MET A 173 -14.15 8.87 5.29
CA MET A 173 -13.31 8.58 6.45
C MET A 173 -12.05 9.43 6.43
N TRP A 174 -11.49 9.56 7.62
CA TRP A 174 -10.22 10.23 7.81
C TRP A 174 -9.35 9.42 8.78
N SER A 175 -8.04 9.46 8.54
CA SER A 175 -7.05 8.91 9.47
C SER A 175 -5.98 9.94 9.77
N ASN A 176 -5.53 9.98 11.02
CA ASN A 176 -4.39 10.82 11.44
C ASN A 176 -3.03 10.22 11.06
N SER A 177 -2.99 8.97 10.61
CA SER A 177 -1.77 8.29 10.18
C SER A 177 -2.08 7.11 9.25
N HIS A 178 -1.29 6.96 8.19
CA HIS A 178 -1.26 5.75 7.34
C HIS A 178 -0.28 4.65 7.83
N TYR A 179 0.37 4.87 8.98
CA TYR A 179 1.29 3.95 9.67
C TYR A 179 1.00 3.83 11.19
N PRO A 180 1.31 2.69 11.84
CA PRO A 180 0.84 1.34 11.61
C PRO A 180 -0.47 1.03 12.38
N ASN A 181 -1.13 2.03 12.96
CA ASN A 181 -2.26 1.85 13.87
C ASN A 181 -3.65 1.91 13.20
N TRP A 182 -3.72 2.21 11.89
CA TRP A 182 -4.98 2.27 11.12
C TRP A 182 -6.12 2.92 11.91
N SER A 183 -5.84 4.10 12.48
CA SER A 183 -6.78 4.84 13.33
C SER A 183 -7.80 5.57 12.47
N VAL A 184 -8.62 4.80 11.76
CA VAL A 184 -9.62 5.33 10.84
C VAL A 184 -10.90 5.69 11.59
N ILE A 185 -11.35 6.92 11.40
CA ILE A 185 -12.58 7.47 11.99
C ILE A 185 -13.44 7.98 10.83
N SER A 186 -14.77 7.93 10.97
CA SER A 186 -15.63 8.51 9.93
C SER A 186 -15.49 10.03 9.94
N ASP A 187 -15.48 10.68 8.78
CA ASP A 187 -15.21 12.10 8.72
C ASP A 187 -16.26 12.99 9.45
N PRO A 188 -17.57 12.69 9.37
CA PRO A 188 -18.57 13.38 10.18
C PRO A 188 -18.34 13.24 11.70
N ASP A 189 -17.74 12.13 12.14
CA ASP A 189 -17.42 11.89 13.55
C ASP A 189 -16.18 12.69 14.01
N THR A 190 -15.33 13.12 13.07
CA THR A 190 -14.19 14.04 13.31
C THR A 190 -14.54 15.52 13.14
N GLY A 191 -15.77 15.83 12.74
CA GLY A 191 -16.24 17.18 12.50
C GLY A 191 -16.05 17.67 11.05
N GLY A 192 -15.67 16.77 10.14
CA GLY A 192 -15.70 16.99 8.69
C GLY A 192 -17.09 16.74 8.09
N GLN A 193 -17.17 16.76 6.77
CA GLN A 193 -18.39 16.65 5.99
C GLN A 193 -18.38 15.39 5.14
N MET A 194 -19.57 14.84 4.90
CA MET A 194 -19.74 13.82 3.87
C MET A 194 -19.52 14.45 2.48
N SER A 195 -18.37 14.21 1.88
CA SER A 195 -17.91 14.72 0.59
C SER A 195 -18.24 13.80 -0.60
N LEU A 196 -18.64 12.56 -0.35
CA LEU A 196 -19.14 11.65 -1.41
C LEU A 196 -20.58 12.00 -1.78
N LEU A 197 -20.79 12.36 -3.05
CA LEU A 197 -22.07 12.81 -3.60
C LEU A 197 -22.92 11.67 -4.14
N GLU A 198 -22.28 10.62 -4.62
CA GLU A 198 -22.90 9.40 -5.11
C GLU A 198 -21.96 8.25 -4.77
N ARG A 199 -22.49 7.12 -4.31
CA ARG A 199 -21.70 5.99 -3.84
C ARG A 199 -22.48 4.69 -3.90
N ALA A 200 -21.80 3.60 -4.24
CA ALA A 200 -22.34 2.26 -4.23
C ALA A 200 -21.24 1.24 -3.92
N ALA A 201 -21.64 0.09 -3.40
CA ALA A 201 -20.74 -1.01 -3.10
C ALA A 201 -21.44 -2.32 -3.39
N LEU A 202 -20.74 -3.22 -4.08
CA LEU A 202 -21.26 -4.54 -4.43
C LEU A 202 -20.17 -5.59 -4.22
N GLU A 203 -20.56 -6.72 -3.64
CA GLU A 203 -19.77 -7.94 -3.69
C GLU A 203 -20.26 -8.74 -4.89
N GLU A 204 -19.38 -8.96 -5.85
CA GLU A 204 -19.66 -9.87 -6.96
C GLU A 204 -18.98 -11.21 -6.69
N ILE A 205 -19.82 -12.23 -6.62
CA ILE A 205 -19.41 -13.63 -6.59
C ILE A 205 -19.72 -14.18 -7.99
N PRO A 206 -18.70 -14.40 -8.84
CA PRO A 206 -18.89 -15.02 -10.14
C PRO A 206 -19.66 -16.34 -9.98
N ALA A 207 -20.68 -16.55 -10.80
CA ALA A 207 -21.38 -17.83 -10.79
C ALA A 207 -20.39 -18.93 -11.17
N ALA A 208 -20.30 -19.97 -10.35
CA ALA A 208 -19.53 -21.18 -10.65
C ALA A 208 -19.98 -21.70 -12.02
N SER A 209 -19.18 -21.43 -13.05
CA SER A 209 -19.36 -21.95 -14.40
C SER A 209 -18.08 -22.68 -14.76
N ASP A 210 -18.27 -23.89 -15.31
CA ASP A 210 -17.44 -25.07 -15.07
C ASP A 210 -15.91 -24.95 -15.21
N GLU A 211 -15.32 -23.89 -15.77
CA GLU A 211 -13.86 -23.86 -16.01
C GLU A 211 -13.17 -22.48 -15.86
N SER A 212 -13.80 -21.48 -15.23
CA SER A 212 -13.11 -20.21 -14.91
C SER A 212 -13.66 -19.55 -13.64
N GLU A 213 -13.27 -20.08 -12.49
CA GLU A 213 -13.50 -19.46 -11.17
C GLU A 213 -12.72 -18.15 -11.07
N SER A 214 -13.29 -17.05 -11.56
CA SER A 214 -12.79 -15.73 -11.15
C SER A 214 -13.02 -15.62 -9.64
N PRO A 215 -12.01 -15.21 -8.85
CA PRO A 215 -12.21 -15.07 -7.41
C PRO A 215 -13.30 -14.03 -7.16
N PRO A 216 -14.06 -14.16 -6.06
CA PRO A 216 -15.02 -13.14 -5.68
C PRO A 216 -14.30 -11.81 -5.48
N TYR A 217 -15.00 -10.73 -5.82
CA TYR A 217 -14.44 -9.39 -5.75
C TYR A 217 -15.44 -8.42 -5.14
N THR A 218 -14.91 -7.40 -4.47
CA THR A 218 -15.68 -6.28 -3.94
C THR A 218 -15.38 -5.07 -4.80
N VAL A 219 -16.41 -4.31 -5.17
CA VAL A 219 -16.32 -3.04 -5.89
C VAL A 219 -16.91 -1.94 -5.03
N LEU A 220 -16.21 -0.81 -4.91
CA LEU A 220 -16.80 0.45 -4.46
C LEU A 220 -16.74 1.46 -5.59
N GLU A 221 -17.83 2.19 -5.75
CA GLU A 221 -17.93 3.31 -6.67
C GLU A 221 -18.30 4.57 -5.92
N PHE A 222 -17.72 5.70 -6.31
CA PHE A 222 -18.08 6.98 -5.72
C PHE A 222 -17.78 8.17 -6.64
N ARG A 223 -18.49 9.27 -6.39
CA ARG A 223 -18.25 10.58 -6.99
C ARG A 223 -17.98 11.62 -5.91
N ARG A 224 -16.93 12.41 -6.10
CA ARG A 224 -16.63 13.61 -5.29
C ARG A 224 -16.09 14.75 -6.13
N ARG A 225 -16.05 15.95 -5.56
CA ARG A 225 -15.37 17.10 -6.18
C ARG A 225 -13.86 16.92 -6.11
N PHE A 226 -13.12 17.51 -7.06
CA PHE A 226 -11.66 17.62 -6.97
C PHE A 226 -11.21 18.36 -5.70
N THR A 227 -11.95 19.40 -5.33
CA THR A 227 -11.76 20.14 -4.09
C THR A 227 -13.09 20.23 -3.37
N THR A 228 -13.18 19.62 -2.19
CA THR A 228 -14.41 19.55 -1.39
C THR A 228 -14.57 20.79 -0.52
N GLY A 229 -13.45 21.38 -0.10
CA GLY A 229 -13.40 22.48 0.87
C GLY A 229 -13.46 22.00 2.32
N ASP A 230 -13.41 20.68 2.55
CA ASP A 230 -13.25 20.09 3.86
C ASP A 230 -11.79 20.21 4.35
N ALA A 231 -11.60 20.34 5.65
CA ALA A 231 -10.28 20.35 6.29
C ALA A 231 -9.66 18.93 6.39
N PHE A 232 -10.47 17.88 6.29
CA PHE A 232 -10.03 16.49 6.37
C PHE A 232 -9.79 15.86 4.99
N ASP A 233 -10.25 16.51 3.93
CA ASP A 233 -10.05 16.07 2.55
C ASP A 233 -8.80 16.69 1.91
N LEU A 234 -8.15 15.92 1.05
CA LEU A 234 -7.08 16.42 0.20
C LEU A 234 -7.62 16.82 -1.18
N PRO A 235 -7.19 17.98 -1.72
CA PRO A 235 -7.53 18.33 -3.09
C PRO A 235 -6.82 17.38 -4.06
N LEU A 236 -7.58 16.86 -5.03
CA LEU A 236 -7.04 16.08 -6.14
C LEU A 236 -6.65 17.05 -7.26
N LEU A 237 -5.40 16.97 -7.68
CA LEU A 237 -4.80 17.88 -8.65
C LEU A 237 -4.60 17.18 -10.01
N SER A 238 -4.52 17.97 -11.08
CA SER A 238 -4.05 17.43 -12.37
C SER A 238 -2.60 16.93 -12.22
N GLY A 239 -2.30 15.79 -12.86
CA GLY A 239 -1.04 15.07 -12.72
C GLY A 239 -1.04 14.06 -11.54
N PRO A 240 0.11 13.85 -10.88
CA PRO A 240 0.29 12.75 -9.95
C PRO A 240 -0.37 13.01 -8.58
N ASN A 241 -1.19 12.07 -8.13
CA ASN A 241 -1.80 12.06 -6.80
C ASN A 241 -1.40 10.76 -6.07
N LEU A 242 -0.80 10.88 -4.89
CA LEU A 242 -0.39 9.73 -4.09
C LEU A 242 -1.60 9.14 -3.35
N PHE A 243 -1.68 7.81 -3.32
CA PHE A 243 -2.68 7.12 -2.53
C PHE A 243 -2.12 5.87 -1.84
N VAL A 244 -2.80 5.48 -0.77
CA VAL A 244 -2.70 4.19 -0.09
C VAL A 244 -3.89 3.36 -0.52
N TRP A 245 -3.67 2.08 -0.78
CA TRP A 245 -4.75 1.13 -0.99
C TRP A 245 -4.66 0.01 0.05
N ALA A 246 -5.81 -0.55 0.40
CA ALA A 246 -5.87 -1.67 1.33
C ALA A 246 -7.17 -2.46 1.16
N TYR A 247 -7.12 -3.73 1.56
CA TYR A 247 -8.32 -4.54 1.71
C TYR A 247 -8.15 -5.64 2.76
N GLY A 248 -9.28 -6.06 3.35
CA GLY A 248 -9.38 -7.09 4.37
C GLY A 248 -10.39 -8.18 4.01
N ASN A 249 -10.47 -9.21 4.85
CA ASN A 249 -11.32 -10.38 4.61
C ASN A 249 -12.62 -10.37 5.44
N ASN A 250 -12.96 -9.22 6.03
CA ASN A 250 -14.19 -9.01 6.81
C ASN A 250 -14.80 -7.65 6.43
N GLU A 251 -16.00 -7.35 6.91
CA GLU A 251 -16.72 -6.10 6.59
C GLU A 251 -16.35 -4.93 7.53
N ASP A 252 -15.40 -5.11 8.46
CA ASP A 252 -14.98 -4.04 9.37
C ASP A 252 -13.87 -3.19 8.73
N VAL A 253 -14.26 -2.04 8.17
CA VAL A 253 -13.35 -1.05 7.55
C VAL A 253 -12.27 -0.51 8.50
N ARG A 254 -12.42 -0.71 9.82
CA ARG A 254 -11.43 -0.32 10.84
C ARG A 254 -10.48 -1.47 11.22
N ALA A 255 -10.73 -2.69 10.74
CA ALA A 255 -9.85 -3.81 10.98
C ALA A 255 -8.50 -3.65 10.25
N THR A 256 -7.46 -4.29 10.80
CA THR A 256 -6.15 -4.34 10.14
C THR A 256 -6.27 -4.97 8.74
N PRO A 257 -5.69 -4.35 7.70
CA PRO A 257 -5.78 -4.89 6.33
C PRO A 257 -4.98 -6.19 6.17
N THR A 258 -5.50 -7.09 5.32
CA THR A 258 -4.78 -8.29 4.86
C THR A 258 -3.69 -7.88 3.87
N TYR A 259 -4.03 -6.98 2.93
CA TYR A 259 -3.13 -6.44 1.94
C TYR A 259 -3.19 -4.92 1.95
N ARG A 260 -2.04 -4.28 1.74
CA ARG A 260 -1.89 -2.83 1.66
C ARG A 260 -0.71 -2.45 0.78
N GLY A 261 -0.77 -1.26 0.21
CA GLY A 261 0.35 -0.68 -0.52
C GLY A 261 0.12 0.79 -0.86
N TYR A 262 0.95 1.30 -1.75
CA TYR A 262 0.86 2.66 -2.27
C TYR A 262 0.63 2.61 -3.77
N GLY A 263 0.14 3.71 -4.32
CA GLY A 263 0.02 3.93 -5.75
C GLY A 263 0.08 5.42 -6.10
N VAL A 264 0.16 5.70 -7.40
CA VAL A 264 0.10 7.04 -7.96
C VAL A 264 -1.02 7.06 -8.99
N LEU A 265 -1.98 7.97 -8.81
CA LEU A 265 -3.06 8.22 -9.74
C LEU A 265 -2.72 9.42 -10.61
N GLU A 266 -2.61 9.21 -11.92
CA GLU A 266 -2.32 10.26 -12.89
C GLU A 266 -3.63 10.82 -13.45
N LEU A 267 -4.01 12.01 -13.00
CA LEU A 267 -5.22 12.70 -13.45
C LEU A 267 -4.91 13.63 -14.63
N PRO A 268 -5.84 13.76 -15.60
CA PRO A 268 -5.64 14.60 -16.79
C PRO A 268 -5.51 16.09 -16.49
#